data_AF-A0A6C0IAV4-F1
#
_entry.id   AF-A0A6C0IAV4-F1
#
_cell.length_a   1.000
_cell.length_b   1.000
_cell.length_c   1.000
_cell.angle_alpha   90.00
_cell.angle_beta   90.00
_cell.angle_gamma   90.00
#
_symmetry.space_group_name_H-M   'P 1'
#
loop_
_entity.id
_entity.type
_entity.pdbx_description
1 polymer ?
#
loop_
_entity_poly.entity_id
_entity_poly.type
_entity_poly.pdbx_seq_one_letter_code
_entity_poly.pdbx_strand_id
1 'polypeptide(L)'
;MDKETSDTSANTKEVIKDASAGTDIEKYIEKQIELKINSLLETLPDTIPDALKIKPVYNLTIKQLYKNTLQTMIDIINDIVDVYSKKDYINNNNYIYILLYIFTKNNRTIYVGIILIFLSFIIYFIDGVSM
;
A
#
# COMPACT_ATOMS: atom_id res chain seq x y z
N MET A 1 -7.84 -84.97 -43.47
CA MET A 1 -6.79 -85.45 -42.56
C MET A 1 -6.22 -84.21 -41.86
N ASP A 2 -6.96 -83.56 -40.96
CA ASP A 2 -7.67 -84.01 -39.73
C ASP A 2 -6.66 -84.11 -38.55
N LYS A 3 -6.92 -83.62 -37.32
CA LYS A 3 -8.17 -83.07 -36.75
C LYS A 3 -7.93 -82.12 -35.55
N GLU A 4 -9.03 -81.53 -35.07
CA GLU A 4 -9.33 -80.83 -33.78
C GLU A 4 -8.93 -81.62 -32.50
N THR A 5 -8.88 -81.12 -31.24
CA THR A 5 -9.07 -79.80 -30.56
C THR A 5 -8.61 -79.86 -29.09
N SER A 6 -8.21 -78.70 -28.50
CA SER A 6 -8.25 -78.28 -27.06
C SER A 6 -7.70 -79.25 -25.95
N ASP A 7 -7.59 -78.98 -24.64
CA ASP A 7 -7.91 -77.88 -23.67
C ASP A 7 -7.06 -78.14 -22.37
N THR A 8 -6.85 -77.29 -21.33
CA THR A 8 -7.11 -75.85 -21.06
C THR A 8 -6.28 -75.36 -19.84
N SER A 9 -6.12 -74.03 -19.64
CA SER A 9 -5.61 -73.35 -18.41
C SER A 9 -4.18 -73.65 -17.90
N ALA A 10 -3.58 -72.91 -16.94
CA ALA A 10 -3.54 -71.45 -16.64
C ALA A 10 -2.61 -71.20 -15.42
N ASN A 11 -1.81 -70.12 -15.42
CA ASN A 11 -1.68 -69.16 -14.30
C ASN A 11 -0.69 -68.02 -14.63
N THR A 12 -1.20 -66.81 -14.83
CA THR A 12 -0.42 -65.57 -14.77
C THR A 12 -1.22 -64.53 -14.00
N LYS A 13 -0.96 -64.37 -12.70
CA LYS A 13 -1.22 -63.16 -11.89
C LYS A 13 -0.76 -63.34 -10.45
N GLU A 14 0.30 -62.64 -10.07
CA GLU A 14 0.34 -61.97 -8.76
C GLU A 14 1.28 -60.75 -8.82
N VAL A 15 0.75 -59.63 -9.30
CA VAL A 15 1.31 -58.31 -9.07
C VAL A 15 0.51 -57.70 -7.94
N ILE A 16 1.18 -57.43 -6.81
CA ILE A 16 0.55 -56.98 -5.57
C ILE A 16 -0.04 -55.57 -5.75
N LYS A 17 -1.24 -55.34 -5.19
CA LYS A 17 -2.03 -54.11 -5.37
C LYS A 17 -1.77 -53.09 -4.25
N ASP A 18 -0.67 -52.35 -4.32
CA ASP A 18 -0.36 -51.29 -3.33
C ASP A 18 -0.17 -49.87 -3.93
N ALA A 19 -0.62 -49.66 -5.18
CA ALA A 19 -0.43 -48.40 -5.91
C ALA A 19 -1.68 -47.49 -6.04
N SER A 20 -2.82 -47.86 -5.44
CA SER A 20 -4.11 -47.17 -5.66
C SER A 20 -4.66 -46.37 -4.48
N ALA A 21 -4.12 -46.56 -3.27
CA ALA A 21 -4.64 -45.88 -2.07
C ALA A 21 -4.10 -44.45 -1.92
N GLY A 22 -2.83 -44.21 -2.26
CA GLY A 22 -2.20 -42.89 -2.18
C GLY A 22 -2.88 -41.88 -3.10
N THR A 23 -3.10 -42.25 -4.36
CA THR A 23 -3.61 -41.34 -5.41
C THR A 23 -4.98 -40.74 -5.10
N ASP A 24 -5.89 -41.50 -4.47
CA ASP A 24 -7.21 -41.00 -4.10
C ASP A 24 -7.16 -40.13 -2.83
N ILE A 25 -6.24 -40.41 -1.91
CA ILE A 25 -5.99 -39.60 -0.71
C ILE A 25 -5.34 -38.25 -1.10
N GLU A 26 -4.33 -38.29 -1.97
CA GLU A 26 -3.64 -37.11 -2.52
C GLU A 26 -4.64 -36.17 -3.22
N LYS A 27 -5.47 -36.73 -4.11
CA LYS A 27 -6.51 -35.99 -4.84
C LYS A 27 -7.64 -35.46 -3.96
N TYR A 28 -7.94 -36.15 -2.85
CA TYR A 28 -8.87 -35.65 -1.83
C TYR A 28 -8.25 -34.49 -1.04
N ILE A 29 -6.98 -34.60 -0.65
CA ILE A 29 -6.24 -33.53 0.05
C ILE A 29 -6.13 -32.29 -0.82
N GLU A 30 -5.74 -32.43 -2.08
CA GLU A 30 -5.66 -31.36 -3.09
C GLU A 30 -6.98 -30.59 -3.19
N LYS A 31 -8.09 -31.30 -3.43
CA LYS A 31 -9.43 -30.69 -3.52
C LYS A 31 -9.87 -29.99 -2.22
N GLN A 32 -9.51 -30.54 -1.06
CA GLN A 32 -9.82 -29.92 0.24
C GLN A 32 -8.95 -28.69 0.54
N ILE A 33 -7.74 -28.63 -0.05
CA ILE A 33 -6.87 -27.44 -0.03
C ILE A 33 -7.42 -26.37 -0.97
N GLU A 34 -7.81 -26.71 -2.21
CA GLU A 34 -8.45 -25.78 -3.15
C GLU A 34 -9.71 -25.13 -2.57
N LEU A 35 -10.62 -25.94 -2.00
CA LEU A 35 -11.85 -25.43 -1.37
C LEU A 35 -11.55 -24.48 -0.21
N LYS A 36 -10.51 -24.76 0.58
CA LYS A 36 -10.07 -23.87 1.66
C LYS A 36 -9.44 -22.58 1.11
N ILE A 37 -8.56 -22.66 0.13
CA ILE A 37 -7.93 -21.49 -0.50
C ILE A 37 -8.99 -20.58 -1.11
N ASN A 38 -9.94 -21.13 -1.89
CA ASN A 38 -11.02 -20.35 -2.48
C ASN A 38 -11.91 -19.71 -1.40
N SER A 39 -12.30 -20.45 -0.35
CA SER A 39 -13.07 -19.87 0.76
C SER A 39 -12.31 -18.76 1.52
N LEU A 40 -10.98 -18.81 1.56
CA LEU A 40 -10.14 -17.77 2.18
C LEU A 40 -9.98 -16.57 1.26
N LEU A 41 -9.83 -16.77 -0.05
CA LEU A 41 -9.83 -15.68 -1.04
C LEU A 41 -11.19 -14.95 -1.09
N GLU A 42 -12.30 -15.68 -0.98
CA GLU A 42 -13.67 -15.14 -0.99
C GLU A 42 -14.08 -14.48 0.34
N THR A 43 -13.44 -14.83 1.46
CA THR A 43 -13.67 -14.19 2.78
C THR A 43 -12.66 -13.11 3.13
N LEU A 44 -11.53 -13.01 2.40
CA LEU A 44 -10.66 -11.85 2.43
C LEU A 44 -11.31 -10.72 1.62
N PRO A 45 -11.37 -9.48 2.14
CA PRO A 45 -11.89 -8.36 1.37
C PRO A 45 -10.91 -7.99 0.25
N ASP A 46 -11.36 -8.04 -1.01
CA ASP A 46 -10.62 -7.64 -2.23
C ASP A 46 -9.89 -6.29 -2.09
N THR A 47 -10.42 -5.42 -1.23
CA THR A 47 -9.76 -4.20 -0.80
C THR A 47 -9.64 -4.16 0.72
N ILE A 48 -8.40 -4.24 1.22
CA ILE A 48 -8.08 -3.82 2.59
C ILE A 48 -8.61 -2.38 2.75
N PRO A 49 -9.49 -2.09 3.74
CA PRO A 49 -10.08 -0.77 3.89
C PRO A 49 -9.02 0.32 4.02
N ASP A 50 -9.12 1.37 3.19
CA ASP A 50 -8.14 2.46 3.16
C ASP A 50 -8.01 3.20 4.51
N ALA A 51 -9.01 3.07 5.38
CA ALA A 51 -9.01 3.59 6.75
C ALA A 51 -7.98 2.92 7.69
N LEU A 52 -7.49 1.72 7.38
CA LEU A 52 -6.54 0.96 8.22
C LEU A 52 -5.11 0.91 7.64
N LYS A 53 -4.89 1.47 6.44
CA LYS A 53 -3.54 1.56 5.86
C LYS A 53 -2.81 2.74 6.50
N ILE A 54 -2.01 2.47 7.52
CA ILE A 54 -0.96 3.38 7.99
C ILE A 54 0.03 3.56 6.84
N LYS A 55 -0.21 4.55 5.97
CA LYS A 55 0.63 4.79 4.78
C LYS A 55 2.00 5.30 5.26
N PRO A 56 3.09 4.54 5.05
CA PRO A 56 4.42 5.06 5.35
C PRO A 56 4.73 6.21 4.39
N VAL A 57 5.52 7.18 4.84
CA VAL A 57 5.75 8.45 4.11
C VAL A 57 6.38 8.20 2.72
N TYR A 58 7.10 7.10 2.52
CA TYR A 58 7.65 6.71 1.22
C TYR A 58 6.60 6.25 0.19
N ASN A 59 5.40 5.86 0.62
CA ASN A 59 4.28 5.47 -0.27
C ASN A 59 3.40 6.68 -0.69
N LEU A 60 3.84 7.91 -0.42
CA LEU A 60 3.20 9.11 -0.97
C LEU A 60 3.52 9.22 -2.47
N THR A 61 2.57 8.80 -3.31
CA THR A 61 2.61 9.11 -4.75
C THR A 61 2.78 10.62 -4.95
N ILE A 62 3.46 11.06 -6.02
CA ILE A 62 3.68 12.49 -6.34
C ILE A 62 2.39 13.33 -6.23
N LYS A 63 1.24 12.76 -6.64
CA LYS A 63 -0.10 13.36 -6.48
C LYS A 63 -0.52 13.63 -5.03
N GLN A 64 -0.18 12.74 -4.09
CA GLN A 64 -0.43 12.91 -2.65
C GLN A 64 0.57 13.88 -2.03
N LEU A 65 1.85 13.82 -2.42
CA LEU A 65 2.86 14.81 -1.99
C LEU A 65 2.44 16.23 -2.37
N TYR A 66 2.02 16.43 -3.64
CA TYR A 66 1.49 17.70 -4.14
C TYR A 66 0.24 18.15 -3.37
N LYS A 67 -0.75 17.27 -3.19
CA LYS A 67 -1.98 17.60 -2.43
C LYS A 67 -1.67 18.03 -0.99
N ASN A 68 -0.80 17.29 -0.30
CA ASN A 68 -0.45 17.59 1.10
C ASN A 68 0.39 18.88 1.22
N THR A 69 1.21 19.19 0.20
CA THR A 69 1.99 20.43 0.14
C THR A 69 1.08 21.65 -0.09
N LEU A 70 0.10 21.55 -1.01
CA LEU A 70 -0.92 22.59 -1.19
C LEU A 70 -1.80 22.77 0.05
N GLN A 71 -2.22 21.68 0.71
CA GLN A 71 -2.97 21.78 1.96
C GLN A 71 -2.13 22.49 3.04
N THR A 72 -0.84 22.13 3.17
CA THR A 72 0.08 22.80 4.09
C THR A 72 0.20 24.30 3.81
N MET A 73 0.26 24.74 2.55
CA MET A 73 0.24 26.16 2.20
C MET A 73 -1.04 26.84 2.66
N ILE A 74 -2.21 26.25 2.40
CA ILE A 74 -3.52 26.79 2.80
C ILE A 74 -3.61 26.89 4.33
N ASP A 75 -3.21 25.84 5.05
CA ASP A 75 -3.25 25.79 6.51
C ASP A 75 -2.30 26.82 7.15
N ILE A 76 -1.14 27.10 6.53
CA ILE A 76 -0.19 28.13 6.96
C ILE A 76 -0.76 29.52 6.72
N ILE A 77 -1.33 29.79 5.54
CA ILE A 77 -1.96 31.08 5.22
C ILE A 77 -3.11 31.35 6.20
N ASN A 78 -3.96 30.35 6.46
CA ASN A 78 -5.05 30.45 7.42
C ASN A 78 -4.53 30.71 8.84
N ASP A 79 -3.57 29.93 9.33
CA ASP A 79 -2.97 30.14 10.67
C ASP A 79 -2.33 31.54 10.83
N ILE A 80 -1.70 32.06 9.77
CA ILE A 80 -1.12 33.42 9.76
C ILE A 80 -2.23 34.48 9.80
N VAL A 81 -3.27 34.36 8.97
CA VAL A 81 -4.42 35.29 8.96
C VAL A 81 -5.15 35.28 10.31
N ASP A 82 -5.31 34.11 10.93
CA ASP A 82 -5.91 33.96 12.26
C ASP A 82 -5.11 34.70 13.34
N VAL A 83 -3.77 34.61 13.30
CA VAL A 83 -2.87 35.32 14.22
C VAL A 83 -2.91 36.83 13.96
N TYR A 84 -2.82 37.29 12.71
CA TYR A 84 -2.90 38.72 12.38
C TYR A 84 -4.25 39.35 12.71
N SER A 85 -5.33 38.56 12.69
CA SER A 85 -6.68 39.02 13.08
C SER A 85 -6.80 39.16 14.60
N LYS A 86 -6.12 38.31 15.38
CA LYS A 86 -6.11 38.32 16.85
C LYS A 86 -5.06 39.29 17.41
N LYS A 87 -5.12 40.55 16.95
CA LYS A 87 -4.13 41.62 17.22
C LYS A 87 -3.75 41.76 18.70
N ASP A 88 -4.71 41.56 19.61
CA ASP A 88 -4.52 41.76 21.05
C ASP A 88 -3.59 40.73 21.73
N TYR A 89 -3.24 39.64 21.03
CA TYR A 89 -2.38 38.57 21.57
C TYR A 89 -0.91 38.65 21.13
N ILE A 90 -0.54 39.54 20.20
CA ILE A 90 0.84 39.62 19.70
C ILE A 90 1.67 40.59 20.55
N ASN A 91 2.22 40.09 21.66
CA ASN A 91 3.39 40.72 22.26
C ASN A 91 4.59 40.53 21.32
N ASN A 92 5.11 41.63 20.75
CA ASN A 92 6.09 41.63 19.64
C ASN A 92 7.30 40.69 19.84
N ASN A 93 7.80 40.54 21.07
CA ASN A 93 8.93 39.64 21.37
C ASN A 93 8.66 38.17 20.99
N ASN A 94 7.40 37.73 20.94
CA ASN A 94 7.04 36.34 20.72
C ASN A 94 6.68 36.02 19.26
N TYR A 95 6.64 37.01 18.37
CA TYR A 95 6.16 36.83 17.00
C TYR A 95 6.93 35.75 16.20
N ILE A 96 8.26 35.67 16.38
CA ILE A 96 9.10 34.66 15.73
C ILE A 96 8.79 33.23 16.21
N TYR A 97 8.43 33.05 17.49
CA TYR A 97 8.04 31.76 18.04
C TYR A 97 6.66 31.33 17.54
N ILE A 98 5.73 32.27 17.35
CA ILE A 98 4.41 32.01 16.76
C ILE A 98 4.59 31.55 15.30
N LEU A 99 5.43 32.22 14.51
CA LEU A 99 5.77 31.79 13.15
C LEU A 99 6.42 30.40 13.11
N LEU A 100 7.43 30.14 13.95
CA LEU A 100 8.08 28.82 14.02
C LEU A 100 7.10 27.71 14.44
N TYR A 101 6.21 27.99 15.40
CA TYR A 101 5.12 27.08 15.76
C TYR A 101 4.21 26.80 14.57
N ILE A 102 3.78 27.83 13.82
CA ILE A 102 3.00 27.66 12.59
C ILE A 102 3.75 26.77 11.59
N PHE A 103 5.03 27.03 11.29
CA PHE A 103 5.77 26.23 10.30
C PHE A 103 6.03 24.77 10.73
N THR A 104 6.02 24.45 12.03
CA THR A 104 6.31 23.09 12.56
C THR A 104 5.09 22.30 13.03
N LYS A 105 3.93 22.98 13.22
CA LYS A 105 2.64 22.41 13.65
C LYS A 105 2.24 21.15 12.85
N ASN A 106 1.65 20.17 13.55
CA ASN A 106 1.06 18.95 12.97
C ASN A 106 1.99 18.18 12.01
N ASN A 107 3.29 18.12 12.29
CA ASN A 107 4.32 17.44 11.47
C ASN A 107 4.47 17.99 10.03
N ARG A 108 3.94 19.19 9.72
CA ARG A 108 3.98 19.73 8.36
C ARG A 108 5.35 20.24 7.90
N THR A 109 6.34 20.21 8.80
CA THR A 109 7.75 20.58 8.59
C THR A 109 8.36 20.03 7.29
N ILE A 110 8.05 18.78 6.90
CA ILE A 110 8.58 18.18 5.67
C ILE A 110 8.03 18.87 4.41
N TYR A 111 6.74 19.22 4.41
CA TYR A 111 6.11 19.96 3.32
C TYR A 111 6.57 21.43 3.31
N VAL A 112 6.83 22.03 4.48
CA VAL A 112 7.44 23.37 4.57
C VAL A 112 8.87 23.38 4.01
N GLY A 113 9.66 22.33 4.24
CA GLY A 113 10.97 22.17 3.60
C GLY A 113 10.87 22.13 2.07
N ILE A 114 9.92 21.37 1.53
CA ILE A 114 9.61 21.32 0.10
C ILE A 114 9.19 22.70 -0.43
N ILE A 115 8.31 23.41 0.28
CA ILE A 115 7.85 24.76 -0.05
C ILE A 115 9.03 25.75 -0.14
N LEU A 116 9.95 25.72 0.84
CA LEU A 116 11.11 26.62 0.87
C LEU A 116 12.11 26.31 -0.26
N ILE A 117 12.28 25.03 -0.63
CA ILE A 117 13.10 24.63 -1.78
C ILE A 117 12.49 25.18 -3.09
N PHE A 118 11.18 25.01 -3.30
CA PHE A 118 10.50 25.59 -4.47
C PHE A 118 10.54 27.12 -4.48
N LEU A 119 10.39 27.78 -3.33
CA LEU A 119 10.47 29.24 -3.22
C LEU A 119 11.89 29.76 -3.54
N SER A 120 12.93 29.03 -3.12
CA SER A 120 14.33 29.33 -3.48
C SER A 120 14.54 29.29 -4.99
N PHE A 121 14.02 28.26 -5.68
CA PHE A 121 14.05 28.22 -7.15
C PHE A 121 13.26 29.36 -7.79
N ILE A 122 12.07 29.71 -7.27
CA ILE A 122 11.27 30.83 -7.80
C ILE A 122 12.03 32.16 -7.68
N ILE A 123 12.67 32.42 -6.55
CA ILE A 123 13.49 33.63 -6.34
C ILE A 123 14.68 33.63 -7.31
N TYR A 124 15.41 32.53 -7.43
CA TYR A 124 16.51 32.37 -8.38
C TYR A 124 16.09 32.62 -9.83
N PHE A 125 14.92 32.12 -10.25
CA PHE A 125 14.39 32.38 -11.59
C PHE A 125 13.94 33.82 -11.81
N ILE A 126 13.39 34.50 -10.79
CA ILE A 126 13.01 35.92 -10.89
C ILE A 126 14.26 36.80 -11.02
N ASP A 127 15.28 36.57 -10.19
CA ASP A 127 16.55 37.31 -10.19
C ASP A 127 17.34 37.05 -11.49
N GLY A 128 17.45 35.79 -11.91
CA GLY A 128 18.13 35.38 -13.14
C GLY A 128 17.41 35.77 -14.45
N VAL A 129 16.17 36.26 -14.40
CA VAL A 129 15.44 36.83 -15.56
C VAL A 129 15.61 38.36 -15.64
N SER A 130 16.31 38.97 -14.67
CA SER A 130 16.64 40.41 -14.67
C SER A 130 18.00 40.75 -15.32
N MET A 131 18.58 39.83 -16.12
CA MET A 131 19.80 40.01 -16.92
C MET A 131 19.52 39.96 -18.43
#